data_AF-A0A2E5JG94-F1
#
_entry.id   AF-A0A2E5JG94-F1
#
_cell.length_a   1.000
_cell.length_b   1.000
_cell.length_c   1.000
_cell.angle_alpha   90.00
_cell.angle_beta   90.00
_cell.angle_gamma   90.00
#
_symmetry.space_group_name_H-M   'P 1'
#
loop_
_entity.id
_entity.type
_entity.pdbx_description
1 polymer ?
#
loop_
_entity_poly.entity_id
_entity_poly.type
_entity_poly.pdbx_seq_one_letter_code
_entity_poly.pdbx_strand_id
1 'polypeptide(L)'
;MPLKIAQKINFKLFIPISVGLTAFFSIFCKGQAEVITHWAVYFAVLVNFYMLHTVVRELIVAGKGQEKPDKFIMFAYSLGKLLVLFGALSLGVLFMGNRIIIPVLNYAFQIFALCASFLYKGE
;
A
#
# COMPACT_ATOMS: atom_id res chain seq x y z
N MET A 1 -26.05 11.16 1.13
CA MET A 1 -24.86 11.89 0.65
C MET A 1 -23.58 11.06 0.91
N PRO A 2 -23.24 9.98 0.14
CA PRO A 2 -22.01 9.20 0.39
C PRO A 2 -21.02 9.22 -0.79
N LEU A 3 -21.08 10.23 -1.66
CA LEU A 3 -20.23 10.32 -2.87
C LEU A 3 -18.79 10.84 -2.60
N LYS A 4 -18.48 11.33 -1.39
CA LYS A 4 -17.14 11.88 -1.08
C LYS A 4 -16.08 10.83 -0.68
N ILE A 5 -16.49 9.63 -0.25
CA ILE A 5 -15.58 8.63 0.35
C ILE A 5 -14.90 7.77 -0.73
N ALA A 6 -15.54 7.58 -1.90
CA ALA A 6 -15.06 6.62 -2.89
C ALA A 6 -13.96 7.11 -3.83
N GLN A 7 -13.63 8.42 -3.82
CA GLN A 7 -13.07 9.03 -5.02
C GLN A 7 -11.69 9.66 -4.92
N LYS A 8 -11.08 9.87 -3.75
CA LYS A 8 -9.90 10.75 -3.74
C LYS A 8 -8.82 10.35 -2.75
N ILE A 9 -8.12 9.24 -3.01
CA ILE A 9 -6.72 9.16 -2.57
C ILE A 9 -6.01 10.37 -3.19
N ASN A 10 -5.47 11.26 -2.35
CA ASN A 10 -4.74 12.41 -2.83
C ASN A 10 -3.31 11.98 -3.16
N PHE A 11 -3.10 11.37 -4.33
CA PHE A 11 -1.77 10.91 -4.75
C PHE A 11 -0.71 12.02 -4.66
N LYS A 12 -1.09 13.29 -4.86
CA LYS A 12 -0.20 14.45 -4.69
C LYS A 12 0.29 14.68 -3.27
N LEU A 13 -0.48 14.26 -2.26
CA LEU A 13 -0.13 14.38 -0.83
C LEU A 13 0.45 13.07 -0.29
N PHE A 14 -0.09 11.94 -0.76
CA PHE A 14 0.36 10.60 -0.39
C PHE A 14 1.79 10.32 -0.87
N ILE A 15 2.12 10.58 -2.14
CA ILE A 15 3.45 10.28 -2.71
C ILE A 15 4.60 10.97 -1.95
N PRO A 16 4.59 12.30 -1.72
CA PRO A 16 5.70 12.94 -1.01
C PRO A 16 5.83 12.47 0.44
N ILE A 17 4.71 12.21 1.13
CA ILE A 17 4.72 11.69 2.51
C ILE A 17 5.25 10.26 2.55
N SER A 18 4.79 9.37 1.64
CA SER A 18 5.21 7.97 1.60
C SER A 18 6.68 7.82 1.20
N VAL A 19 7.15 8.62 0.24
CA VAL A 19 8.56 8.65 -0.17
C VAL A 19 9.42 9.24 0.95
N GLY A 20 8.97 10.31 1.61
CA GLY A 20 9.69 10.90 2.74
C GLY A 20 9.85 9.93 3.91
N LEU A 21 8.78 9.23 4.28
CA LEU A 21 8.81 8.17 5.29
C LEU A 21 9.77 7.03 4.90
N THR A 22 9.70 6.56 3.66
CA THR A 22 10.58 5.48 3.17
C THR A 22 12.04 5.90 3.16
N ALA A 23 12.33 7.15 2.76
CA ALA A 23 13.68 7.70 2.82
C ALA A 23 14.18 7.82 4.27
N PHE A 24 13.33 8.26 5.20
CA PHE A 24 13.64 8.32 6.63
C PHE A 24 13.97 6.93 7.20
N PHE A 25 13.13 5.93 6.93
CA PHE A 25 13.38 4.56 7.39
C PHE A 25 14.60 3.90 6.72
N SER A 26 14.96 4.32 5.50
CA SER A 26 16.15 3.84 4.80
C SER A 26 17.46 4.20 5.52
N ILE A 27 17.49 5.27 6.33
CA ILE A 27 18.68 5.67 7.11
C ILE A 27 19.05 4.61 8.16
N PHE A 28 18.07 3.82 8.62
CA PHE A 28 18.28 2.77 9.62
C PHE A 28 18.77 1.44 9.02
N CYS A 29 18.78 1.31 7.69
CA CYS A 29 19.31 0.15 6.98
C CYS A 29 20.84 0.17 6.98
N LYS A 30 21.47 -0.97 7.23
CA LYS A 30 22.93 -1.12 7.18
C LYS A 30 23.34 -1.82 5.89
N GLY A 31 23.93 -1.05 4.98
CA GLY A 31 24.47 -1.55 3.71
C GLY A 31 23.49 -1.46 2.55
N GLN A 32 24.04 -1.54 1.33
CA GLN A 32 23.29 -1.32 0.09
C GLN A 32 22.20 -2.38 -0.14
N ALA A 33 22.44 -3.64 0.22
CA ALA A 33 21.47 -4.72 0.03
C ALA A 33 20.20 -4.52 0.88
N GLU A 34 20.34 -4.07 2.13
CA GLU A 34 19.21 -3.75 2.99
C GLU A 34 18.40 -2.57 2.42
N VAL A 35 19.09 -1.51 1.97
CA VAL A 35 18.41 -0.35 1.34
C VAL A 35 17.62 -0.78 0.10
N ILE A 36 18.23 -1.52 -0.82
CA ILE A 36 17.56 -1.99 -2.05
C ILE A 36 16.34 -2.83 -1.69
N THR A 37 16.46 -3.74 -0.72
CA THR A 37 15.34 -4.56 -0.25
C THR A 37 14.23 -3.71 0.35
N HIS A 38 14.59 -2.69 1.15
CA HIS A 38 13.61 -1.78 1.75
C HIS A 38 12.78 -1.06 0.67
N TRP A 39 13.45 -0.54 -0.36
CA TRP A 39 12.80 0.12 -1.48
C TRP A 39 11.96 -0.85 -2.32
N ALA A 40 12.43 -2.09 -2.53
CA ALA A 40 11.64 -3.13 -3.19
C ALA A 40 10.37 -3.47 -2.42
N VAL A 41 10.45 -3.58 -1.09
CA VAL A 41 9.30 -3.78 -0.21
C VAL A 41 8.35 -2.58 -0.28
N TYR A 42 8.86 -1.35 -0.30
CA TYR A 42 8.04 -0.16 -0.50
C TYR A 42 7.27 -0.20 -1.84
N PHE A 43 7.92 -0.60 -2.93
CA PHE A 43 7.21 -0.78 -4.21
C PHE A 43 6.10 -1.83 -4.13
N ALA A 44 6.34 -2.96 -3.45
CA ALA A 44 5.33 -3.98 -3.20
C ALA A 44 4.13 -3.41 -2.41
N VAL A 45 4.38 -2.55 -1.42
CA VAL A 45 3.34 -1.85 -0.66
C VAL A 45 2.50 -0.93 -1.56
N LEU A 46 3.13 -0.16 -2.45
CA LEU A 46 2.41 0.68 -3.41
C LEU A 46 1.51 -0.14 -4.33
N VAL A 47 2.01 -1.26 -4.84
CA VAL A 47 1.22 -2.19 -5.67
C VAL A 47 0.03 -2.73 -4.87
N ASN A 48 0.24 -3.15 -3.62
CA ASN A 48 -0.83 -3.63 -2.75
C ASN A 48 -1.91 -2.55 -2.52
N PHE A 49 -1.51 -1.30 -2.29
CA PHE A 49 -2.45 -0.18 -2.14
C PHE A 49 -3.21 0.13 -3.43
N TYR A 50 -2.57 0.05 -4.59
CA TYR A 50 -3.24 0.21 -5.87
C TYR A 50 -4.30 -0.89 -6.11
N MET A 51 -3.95 -2.15 -5.82
CA MET A 51 -4.90 -3.26 -5.88
C MET A 51 -6.05 -3.07 -4.89
N LEU A 52 -5.77 -2.54 -3.69
CA LEU A 52 -6.80 -2.22 -2.69
C LEU A 52 -7.76 -1.16 -3.18
N HIS A 53 -7.24 -0.06 -3.72
CA HIS A 53 -8.04 1.00 -4.29
C HIS A 53 -8.97 0.48 -5.39
N THR A 54 -8.47 -0.40 -6.27
CA THR A 54 -9.24 -0.98 -7.38
C THR A 54 -10.39 -1.84 -6.86
N VAL A 55 -10.12 -2.78 -5.93
CA VAL A 55 -11.17 -3.63 -5.33
C VAL A 55 -12.22 -2.80 -4.58
N VAL A 56 -11.79 -1.80 -3.81
CA VAL A 56 -12.71 -0.91 -3.08
C VAL A 56 -13.57 -0.11 -4.05
N ARG A 57 -12.99 0.44 -5.11
CA ARG A 57 -13.74 1.17 -6.16
C ARG A 57 -14.79 0.26 -6.78
N GLU A 58 -14.44 -0.97 -7.10
CA GLU A 58 -15.33 -1.94 -7.74
C GLU A 58 -16.46 -2.40 -6.82
N LEU A 59 -16.18 -2.60 -5.53
CA LEU A 59 -17.20 -2.85 -4.51
C LEU A 59 -18.18 -1.68 -4.36
N ILE A 60 -17.70 -0.44 -4.44
CA ILE A 60 -18.55 0.76 -4.37
C ILE A 60 -19.42 0.90 -5.62
N VAL A 61 -18.88 0.62 -6.81
CA VAL A 61 -19.66 0.62 -8.06
C VAL A 61 -20.74 -0.46 -8.03
N ALA A 62 -20.37 -1.67 -7.58
CA ALA A 62 -21.31 -2.77 -7.38
C ALA A 62 -22.43 -2.45 -6.39
N GLY A 63 -22.09 -1.83 -5.25
CA GLY A 63 -23.07 -1.41 -4.24
C GLY A 63 -24.04 -0.33 -4.73
N LYS A 64 -23.72 0.39 -5.81
CA LYS A 64 -24.60 1.37 -6.46
C LYS A 64 -25.56 0.75 -7.48
N GLY A 65 -25.52 -0.57 -7.68
CA GLY A 65 -26.39 -1.28 -8.63
C GLY A 65 -26.10 -0.95 -10.09
N GLN A 66 -24.97 -0.32 -10.41
CA GLN A 66 -24.64 0.07 -11.78
C GLN A 66 -24.08 -1.10 -12.60
N GLU A 67 -23.34 -2.04 -11.99
CA GLU A 67 -22.82 -3.26 -12.61
C GLU A 67 -22.63 -4.35 -11.55
N LYS A 68 -22.76 -5.64 -11.94
CA LYS A 68 -22.38 -6.74 -11.05
C LYS A 68 -20.85 -6.76 -10.93
N PRO A 69 -20.30 -6.81 -9.70
CA PRO A 69 -18.86 -6.90 -9.52
C PRO A 69 -18.36 -8.19 -10.14
N ASP A 70 -17.29 -8.12 -10.93
CA ASP A 70 -16.65 -9.32 -11.45
C ASP A 70 -15.93 -10.02 -10.29
N LYS A 71 -16.56 -11.10 -9.82
CA LYS A 71 -16.06 -11.91 -8.70
C LYS A 71 -14.68 -12.49 -9.00
N PHE A 72 -14.37 -12.76 -10.27
CA PHE A 72 -13.09 -13.31 -10.66
C PHE A 72 -11.99 -12.27 -10.54
N ILE A 73 -12.25 -11.04 -10.98
CA ILE A 73 -11.32 -9.92 -10.86
C ILE A 73 -11.07 -9.58 -9.39
N MET A 74 -12.11 -9.49 -8.56
CA MET A 74 -11.97 -9.26 -7.12
C MET A 74 -11.17 -10.37 -6.43
N PHE A 75 -11.41 -11.62 -6.80
CA PHE A 75 -10.67 -12.76 -6.26
C PHE A 75 -9.20 -12.72 -6.68
N ALA A 76 -8.90 -12.48 -7.96
CA ALA A 76 -7.55 -12.36 -8.49
C ALA A 76 -6.76 -11.22 -7.82
N TYR A 77 -7.36 -10.04 -7.65
CA TYR A 77 -6.72 -8.94 -6.93
C TYR A 77 -6.52 -9.26 -5.44
N SER A 78 -7.47 -9.94 -4.79
CA SER A 78 -7.32 -10.32 -3.38
C SER A 78 -6.20 -11.35 -3.17
N LEU A 79 -6.10 -12.33 -4.06
CA LEU A 79 -5.02 -13.32 -4.05
C LEU A 79 -3.67 -12.67 -4.38
N GLY A 80 -3.65 -11.78 -5.37
CA GLY A 80 -2.45 -11.03 -5.77
C GLY A 80 -1.88 -10.22 -4.61
N LYS A 81 -2.72 -9.59 -3.79
CA LYS A 81 -2.28 -8.88 -2.58
C LYS A 81 -1.61 -9.78 -1.56
N LEU A 82 -2.15 -10.98 -1.35
CA LEU A 82 -1.52 -11.95 -0.45
C LEU A 82 -0.12 -12.32 -0.97
N LEU A 83 0.00 -12.62 -2.26
CA LEU A 83 1.28 -12.93 -2.88
C LEU A 83 2.29 -11.78 -2.77
N VAL A 84 1.84 -10.54 -2.97
CA VAL A 84 2.68 -9.34 -2.84
C VAL A 84 3.12 -9.14 -1.39
N LEU A 85 2.23 -9.32 -0.41
CA LEU A 85 2.55 -9.21 1.00
C LEU A 85 3.53 -10.29 1.46
N PHE A 86 3.26 -11.55 1.12
CA PHE A 86 4.15 -12.66 1.47
C PHE A 86 5.49 -12.55 0.75
N GLY A 87 5.51 -12.18 -0.53
CA GLY A 87 6.74 -11.95 -1.28
C GLY A 87 7.59 -10.84 -0.68
N ALA A 88 6.98 -9.71 -0.32
CA ALA A 88 7.66 -8.60 0.33
C ALA A 88 8.21 -8.98 1.72
N LEU A 89 7.44 -9.71 2.52
CA LEU A 89 7.89 -10.21 3.82
C LEU A 89 9.04 -11.21 3.66
N SER A 90 8.95 -12.17 2.74
CA SER A 90 10.00 -13.14 2.46
C SER A 90 11.30 -12.46 2.01
N LEU A 91 11.21 -11.46 1.13
CA LEU A 91 12.37 -10.64 0.73
C LEU A 91 12.97 -9.89 1.93
N GLY A 92 12.12 -9.31 2.78
CA GLY A 92 12.54 -8.66 4.02
C GLY A 92 13.28 -9.63 4.96
N VAL A 93 12.75 -10.84 5.19
CA VAL A 93 13.40 -11.83 6.05
C VAL A 93 14.74 -12.28 5.45
N LEU A 94 14.78 -12.53 4.15
CA LEU A 94 15.95 -13.08 3.47
C LEU A 94 17.15 -12.13 3.48
N PHE A 95 16.92 -10.84 3.21
CA PHE A 95 18.00 -9.86 3.05
C PHE A 95 18.25 -8.97 4.28
N MET A 96 17.27 -8.79 5.16
CA MET A 96 17.43 -7.96 6.38
C MET A 96 17.48 -8.77 7.67
N GLY A 97 17.08 -10.04 7.66
CA GLY A 97 17.05 -10.90 8.84
C GLY A 97 16.29 -10.25 10.01
N ASN A 98 17.01 -9.97 11.11
CA ASN A 98 16.42 -9.37 12.32
C ASN A 98 15.97 -7.91 12.14
N ARG A 99 16.39 -7.22 11.06
CA ARG A 99 16.02 -5.82 10.77
C ARG A 99 14.75 -5.69 9.94
N ILE A 100 14.01 -6.79 9.71
CA ILE A 100 12.70 -6.77 9.04
C ILE A 100 11.69 -5.83 9.72
N ILE A 101 11.90 -5.50 10.99
CA ILE A 101 11.07 -4.52 11.69
C ILE A 101 11.06 -3.13 11.00
N ILE A 102 12.13 -2.76 10.27
CA ILE A 102 12.22 -1.48 9.54
C ILE A 102 11.19 -1.41 8.40
N PRO A 103 11.16 -2.33 7.42
CA PRO A 103 10.13 -2.32 6.37
C PRO A 103 8.72 -2.56 6.92
N VAL A 104 8.55 -3.36 7.98
CA VAL A 104 7.24 -3.57 8.62
C VAL A 104 6.72 -2.28 9.26
N LEU A 105 7.57 -1.55 9.99
CA LEU A 105 7.21 -0.24 10.55
C LEU A 105 6.91 0.77 9.44
N ASN A 106 7.76 0.84 8.40
CA ASN A 106 7.49 1.72 7.26
C ASN A 106 6.12 1.39 6.64
N TYR A 107 5.78 0.12 6.45
CA TYR A 107 4.45 -0.29 5.98
C TYR A 107 3.32 0.19 6.91
N ALA A 108 3.47 0.07 8.22
CA ALA A 108 2.47 0.59 9.16
C ALA A 108 2.29 2.11 9.02
N PHE A 109 3.38 2.88 8.93
CA PHE A 109 3.34 4.33 8.71
C PHE A 109 2.76 4.70 7.33
N GLN A 110 2.99 3.88 6.30
CA GLN A 110 2.40 4.06 4.98
C GLN A 110 0.88 3.94 5.01
N ILE A 111 0.34 3.02 5.83
CA ILE A 111 -1.11 2.92 6.06
C ILE A 111 -1.62 4.21 6.72
N PHE A 112 -0.92 4.74 7.73
CA PHE A 112 -1.28 6.01 8.34
C PHE A 112 -1.21 7.18 7.35
N ALA A 113 -0.20 7.24 6.50
CA ALA A 113 -0.08 8.24 5.44
C ALA A 113 -1.24 8.14 4.43
N LEU A 114 -1.66 6.92 4.09
CA LEU A 114 -2.82 6.68 3.24
C LEU A 114 -4.12 7.16 3.91
N CYS A 115 -4.32 6.84 5.19
CA CYS A 115 -5.45 7.30 5.99
C CYS A 115 -5.47 8.82 6.15
N ALA A 116 -4.34 9.46 6.44
CA ALA A 116 -4.23 10.92 6.55
C ALA A 116 -4.54 11.60 5.20
N SER A 117 -4.03 11.04 4.09
CA SER A 117 -4.36 11.52 2.74
C SER A 117 -5.84 11.39 2.41
N PHE A 118 -6.53 10.41 3.00
CA PHE A 118 -7.96 10.24 2.84
C PHE A 118 -8.74 11.28 3.65
N LEU A 119 -8.33 11.53 4.91
CA LEU A 119 -9.00 12.45 5.82
C LEU A 119 -8.86 13.92 5.37
N TYR A 120 -7.66 14.35 4.95
CA TYR A 120 -7.36 15.75 4.60
C TYR A 120 -8.11 16.26 3.35
N LYS A 121 -8.64 15.36 2.53
CA LYS A 121 -9.41 15.72 1.32
C LYS A 121 -10.93 15.59 1.52
N GLY A 122 -11.34 15.20 2.73
CA GLY A 122 -12.73 15.07 3.16
C GLY A 122 -13.35 16.38 3.66
N GLU A 123 -12.53 17.39 3.99
CA GLU A 123 -12.94 18.79 4.17
C GLU A 123 -13.19 19.46 2.82
#